data_AF-A0A843LVP9-F1
#
_entry.id   AF-A0A843LVP9-F1
#
_cell.length_a   1.000
_cell.length_b   1.000
_cell.length_c   1.000
_cell.angle_alpha   90.00
_cell.angle_beta   90.00
_cell.angle_gamma   90.00
#
_symmetry.space_group_name_H-M   'P 1'
#
loop_
_entity.id
_entity.type
_entity.pdbx_description
1 polymer ?
#
loop_
_entity_poly.entity_id
_entity_poly.type
_entity_poly.pdbx_seq_one_letter_code
_entity_poly.pdbx_strand_id
1 'polypeptide(L)'
;MSREEMDARAKERLVGIAREWYEQMRDGVVPYIRLPTRTKRNLEYDDDSEVWKYGDRESTRSAATEKSAIHLLKMAYVIGFLKQQLVENRSSTLRELYYISEGWKKAKFAAQDESNLLIEDLEIITEMQREAFHLRPEEDGASIFGPLRLRETTRRGVKEIHCQEDVGEAGYPIPNNVDNLEFIDHDAKFVIAIETGGMYARLMENGFDQDYGAILVHLKGQPARSTRRVL
;
A
#
# COMPACT_ATOMS: atom_id res chain seq x y z
N MET A 1 1.82 14.04 9.79
CA MET A 1 1.63 13.09 10.91
C MET A 1 2.95 12.39 11.14
N SER A 2 3.38 12.28 12.40
CA SER A 2 4.53 11.44 12.77
C SER A 2 4.22 9.96 12.53
N ARG A 3 5.25 9.15 12.31
CA ARG A 3 5.11 7.69 12.17
C ARG A 3 4.42 7.06 13.38
N GLU A 4 4.74 7.53 14.58
CA GLU A 4 4.11 7.05 15.82
C GLU A 4 2.61 7.36 15.87
N GLU A 5 2.19 8.52 15.35
CA GLU A 5 0.78 8.91 15.25
C GLU A 5 0.03 8.05 14.23
N MET A 6 0.69 7.73 13.09
CA MET A 6 0.15 6.83 12.08
C MET A 6 -0.04 5.42 12.66
N ASP A 7 0.96 4.89 13.36
CA ASP A 7 0.92 3.55 13.97
C ASP A 7 -0.16 3.48 15.05
N ALA A 8 -0.29 4.52 15.88
CA ALA A 8 -1.34 4.62 16.90
C ALA A 8 -2.74 4.63 16.27
N ARG A 9 -2.94 5.44 15.22
CA ARG A 9 -4.21 5.52 14.48
C ARG A 9 -4.55 4.20 13.78
N ALA A 10 -3.57 3.57 13.13
CA ALA A 10 -3.74 2.27 12.48
C ALA A 10 -4.17 1.20 13.48
N LYS A 11 -3.49 1.15 14.63
CA LYS A 11 -3.82 0.23 15.72
C LYS A 11 -5.22 0.50 16.28
N GLU A 12 -5.58 1.76 16.48
CA GLU A 12 -6.92 2.13 16.97
C GLU A 12 -8.01 1.68 16.00
N ARG A 13 -7.88 1.97 14.70
CA ARG A 13 -8.84 1.57 13.67
C ARG A 13 -8.98 0.06 13.58
N LEU A 14 -7.86 -0.68 13.56
CA LEU A 14 -7.87 -2.15 13.53
C LEU A 14 -8.54 -2.76 14.77
N VAL A 15 -8.24 -2.24 15.96
CA VAL A 15 -8.86 -2.69 17.22
C VAL A 15 -10.32 -2.28 17.30
N GLY A 16 -10.70 -1.16 16.67
CA GLY A 16 -12.08 -0.71 16.55
C GLY A 16 -12.99 -1.77 15.92
N ILE A 17 -12.55 -2.40 14.83
CA ILE A 17 -13.29 -3.49 14.17
C ILE A 17 -13.56 -4.65 15.14
N ALA A 18 -12.53 -5.07 15.88
CA ALA A 18 -12.67 -6.14 16.87
C ALA A 18 -13.57 -5.75 18.05
N ARG A 19 -13.56 -4.46 18.44
CA ARG A 19 -14.44 -3.92 19.49
C ARG A 19 -15.90 -3.94 19.06
N GLU A 20 -16.20 -3.56 17.82
CA GLU A 20 -17.56 -3.64 17.27
C GLU A 20 -18.10 -5.07 17.29
N TRP A 21 -17.29 -6.05 16.87
CA TRP A 21 -17.70 -7.46 16.97
C TRP A 21 -17.92 -7.90 18.41
N TYR A 22 -17.09 -7.44 19.35
CA TYR A 22 -17.25 -7.74 20.77
C TYR A 22 -18.57 -7.17 21.32
N GLU A 23 -18.89 -5.92 21.00
CA GLU A 23 -20.14 -5.27 21.40
C GLU A 23 -21.36 -6.00 20.82
N GLN A 24 -21.32 -6.34 19.52
CA GLN A 24 -22.37 -7.14 18.89
C GLN A 24 -22.59 -8.47 19.62
N MET A 25 -21.51 -9.22 19.92
CA MET A 25 -21.62 -10.48 20.66
C MET A 25 -22.17 -10.29 22.08
N ARG A 26 -21.71 -9.26 22.79
CA ARG A 26 -22.16 -8.93 24.16
C ARG A 26 -23.66 -8.63 24.17
N ASP A 27 -24.15 -7.95 23.14
CA ASP A 27 -25.54 -7.54 23.01
C ASP A 27 -26.41 -8.66 22.40
N GLY A 28 -25.86 -9.87 22.22
CA GLY A 28 -26.57 -11.05 21.70
C GLY A 28 -26.79 -11.05 20.19
N VAL A 29 -26.16 -10.12 19.47
CA VAL A 29 -26.22 -10.00 18.02
C VAL A 29 -25.13 -10.86 17.37
N VAL A 30 -25.49 -11.61 16.34
CA VAL A 30 -24.51 -12.38 15.56
C VAL A 30 -23.55 -11.42 14.84
N PRO A 31 -22.22 -11.55 15.03
CA PRO A 31 -21.25 -10.62 14.46
C PRO A 31 -21.42 -10.42 12.96
N TYR A 32 -21.35 -9.19 12.51
CA TYR A 32 -21.36 -8.84 11.10
C TYR A 32 -20.42 -7.67 10.82
N ILE A 33 -20.07 -7.53 9.54
CA ILE A 33 -19.35 -6.38 9.01
C ILE A 33 -20.02 -5.89 7.73
N ARG A 34 -20.01 -4.58 7.52
CA ARG A 34 -20.51 -3.95 6.29
C ARG A 34 -19.31 -3.53 5.45
N LEU A 35 -19.37 -3.86 4.16
CA LEU A 35 -18.32 -3.62 3.19
C LEU A 35 -18.94 -3.07 1.91
N PRO A 36 -18.41 -2.01 1.29
CA PRO A 36 -18.88 -1.55 0.00
C PRO A 36 -18.73 -2.64 -1.05
N THR A 37 -19.68 -2.68 -1.98
CA THR A 37 -19.77 -3.74 -2.97
C THR A 37 -18.80 -3.46 -4.12
N ARG A 38 -17.86 -4.36 -4.36
CA ARG A 38 -16.85 -4.24 -5.42
C ARG A 38 -17.37 -4.71 -6.79
N THR A 39 -18.38 -4.04 -7.32
CA THR A 39 -18.93 -4.33 -8.65
C THR A 39 -18.88 -3.10 -9.54
N LYS A 40 -18.76 -3.29 -10.87
CA LYS A 40 -18.81 -2.19 -11.85
C LYS A 40 -20.05 -1.30 -11.72
N ARG A 41 -21.13 -1.85 -11.16
CA ARG A 41 -22.39 -1.14 -10.93
C ARG A 41 -22.40 -0.27 -9.68
N ASN A 42 -21.34 -0.33 -8.86
CA ASN A 42 -21.15 0.46 -7.65
C ASN A 42 -19.93 1.39 -7.78
N LEU A 43 -19.61 1.79 -9.01
CA LEU A 43 -18.62 2.81 -9.29
C LEU A 43 -19.36 4.05 -9.76
N GLU A 44 -19.09 5.17 -9.11
CA GLU A 44 -19.67 6.47 -9.40
C GLU A 44 -18.54 7.44 -9.71
N TYR A 45 -18.74 8.27 -10.73
CA TYR A 45 -17.78 9.31 -11.07
C TYR A 45 -17.99 10.48 -10.13
N ASP A 46 -16.94 10.88 -9.44
CA ASP A 46 -16.97 12.03 -8.54
C ASP A 46 -16.45 13.26 -9.29
N ASP A 47 -17.36 14.17 -9.66
CA ASP A 47 -17.03 15.36 -10.44
C ASP A 47 -16.03 16.29 -9.71
N ASP A 48 -16.07 16.33 -8.38
CA ASP A 48 -15.21 17.21 -7.57
C ASP A 48 -13.74 16.77 -7.57
N SER A 49 -13.49 15.46 -7.47
CA SER A 49 -12.12 14.91 -7.48
C SER A 49 -11.71 14.32 -8.82
N GLU A 50 -12.57 14.41 -9.83
CA GLU A 50 -12.38 13.89 -11.19
C GLU A 50 -12.00 12.40 -11.26
N VAL A 51 -12.34 11.62 -10.22
CA VAL A 51 -12.01 10.20 -10.11
C VAL A 51 -13.24 9.33 -9.86
N TRP A 52 -13.15 8.06 -10.24
CA TRP A 52 -14.17 7.06 -9.94
C TRP A 52 -14.04 6.58 -8.49
N LYS A 53 -15.12 6.70 -7.72
CA LYS A 53 -15.21 6.24 -6.33
C LYS A 53 -16.22 5.11 -6.19
N TYR A 54 -16.19 4.42 -5.05
CA TYR A 54 -17.28 3.51 -4.69
C TYR A 54 -18.54 4.30 -4.38
N GLY A 55 -19.67 3.86 -4.93
CA GLY A 55 -20.99 4.37 -4.56
C GLY A 55 -21.52 3.74 -3.26
N ASP A 56 -22.76 4.08 -2.92
CA ASP A 56 -23.36 3.79 -1.61
C ASP A 56 -23.75 2.33 -1.36
N ARG A 57 -23.56 1.41 -2.33
CA ARG A 57 -24.02 0.02 -2.14
C ARG A 57 -23.09 -0.77 -1.24
N GLU A 58 -23.57 -1.09 -0.06
CA GLU A 58 -22.89 -1.99 0.87
C GLU A 58 -23.43 -3.41 0.84
N SER A 59 -22.55 -4.35 1.20
CA SER A 59 -22.85 -5.75 1.45
C SER A 59 -22.57 -6.08 2.92
N THR A 60 -23.50 -6.76 3.58
CA THR A 60 -23.31 -7.19 4.97
C THR A 60 -22.87 -8.65 5.00
N ARG A 61 -21.73 -8.93 5.63
CA ARG A 61 -21.24 -10.29 5.91
C ARG A 61 -21.46 -10.60 7.39
N SER A 62 -22.41 -11.49 7.69
CA SER A 62 -22.70 -11.95 9.05
C SER A 62 -22.19 -13.35 9.31
N ALA A 63 -21.68 -13.61 10.51
CA ALA A 63 -21.27 -14.92 11.03
C ALA A 63 -22.42 -15.96 11.12
N ALA A 64 -23.63 -15.63 10.67
CA ALA A 64 -24.77 -16.55 10.62
C ALA A 64 -24.56 -17.75 9.66
N THR A 65 -23.63 -17.64 8.71
CA THR A 65 -23.30 -18.72 7.76
C THR A 65 -21.85 -19.17 7.95
N GLU A 66 -21.58 -20.46 7.75
CA GLU A 66 -20.23 -21.03 7.91
C GLU A 66 -19.17 -20.26 7.11
N LYS A 67 -19.43 -19.99 5.83
CA LYS A 67 -18.50 -19.26 4.95
C LYS A 67 -18.16 -17.87 5.49
N SER A 68 -19.16 -17.14 5.97
CA SER A 68 -18.98 -15.78 6.48
C SER A 68 -18.35 -15.78 7.87
N ALA A 69 -18.66 -16.78 8.71
CA ALA A 69 -18.00 -16.99 9.99
C ALA A 69 -16.51 -17.29 9.82
N ILE A 70 -16.13 -18.13 8.86
CA ILE A 70 -14.73 -18.39 8.51
C ILE A 70 -14.05 -17.10 8.03
N HIS A 71 -14.73 -16.29 7.21
CA HIS A 71 -14.17 -15.02 6.74
C HIS A 71 -13.91 -14.03 7.88
N LEU A 72 -14.87 -13.86 8.80
CA LEU A 72 -14.70 -13.01 9.99
C LEU A 72 -13.59 -13.56 10.91
N LEU A 73 -13.49 -14.89 11.05
CA LEU A 73 -12.39 -15.53 11.77
C LEU A 73 -11.03 -15.19 11.15
N LYS A 74 -10.88 -15.34 9.82
CA LYS A 74 -9.66 -14.97 9.10
C LYS A 74 -9.31 -13.49 9.31
N MET A 75 -10.31 -12.62 9.23
CA MET A 75 -10.13 -11.19 9.42
C MET A 75 -9.66 -10.85 10.85
N ALA A 76 -10.23 -11.51 11.87
CA ALA A 76 -9.77 -11.37 13.25
C ALA A 76 -8.31 -11.79 13.43
N TYR A 77 -7.88 -12.89 12.81
CA TYR A 77 -6.48 -13.34 12.84
C TYR A 77 -5.55 -12.33 12.16
N VAL A 78 -5.93 -11.80 11.00
CA VAL A 78 -5.16 -10.76 10.30
C VAL A 78 -5.05 -9.50 11.14
N ILE A 79 -6.16 -9.01 11.72
CA ILE A 79 -6.15 -7.84 12.61
C ILE A 79 -5.20 -8.07 13.80
N GLY A 80 -5.24 -9.25 14.41
CA GLY A 80 -4.34 -9.63 15.50
C GLY A 80 -2.87 -9.62 15.07
N PHE A 81 -2.58 -10.17 13.89
CA PHE A 81 -1.25 -10.18 13.30
C PHE A 81 -0.73 -8.75 13.02
N LEU A 82 -1.51 -7.93 12.33
CA LEU A 82 -1.13 -6.54 12.00
C LEU A 82 -0.93 -5.69 13.26
N LYS A 83 -1.80 -5.85 14.27
CA LYS A 83 -1.62 -5.21 15.58
C LYS A 83 -0.28 -5.58 16.22
N GLN A 84 0.12 -6.86 16.15
CA GLN A 84 1.40 -7.30 16.70
C GLN A 84 2.57 -6.71 15.89
N GLN A 85 2.47 -6.65 14.56
CA GLN A 85 3.49 -6.04 13.72
C GLN A 85 3.72 -4.56 14.04
N LEU A 86 2.65 -3.80 14.26
CA LEU A 86 2.73 -2.40 14.68
C LEU A 86 3.44 -2.26 16.04
N VAL A 87 3.12 -3.12 17.02
CA VAL A 87 3.75 -3.09 18.35
C VAL A 87 5.23 -3.49 18.30
N GLU A 88 5.59 -4.47 17.48
CA GLU A 88 6.96 -4.96 17.34
C GLU A 88 7.80 -4.15 16.34
N ASN A 89 7.20 -3.14 15.69
CA ASN A 89 7.80 -2.36 14.61
C ASN A 89 8.40 -3.25 13.49
N ARG A 90 7.67 -4.31 13.14
CA ARG A 90 8.01 -5.24 12.06
C ARG A 90 7.15 -4.97 10.84
N SER A 91 7.66 -5.37 9.68
CA SER A 91 6.98 -5.24 8.40
C SER A 91 6.94 -6.59 7.70
N SER A 92 5.87 -6.87 6.98
CA SER A 92 5.76 -8.07 6.15
C SER A 92 5.24 -7.78 4.76
N THR A 93 5.50 -8.70 3.83
CA THR A 93 4.86 -8.68 2.51
C THR A 93 3.53 -9.42 2.53
N LEU A 94 2.75 -9.28 1.45
CA LEU A 94 1.50 -10.02 1.28
C LEU A 94 1.73 -11.53 1.12
N ARG A 95 2.82 -12.00 0.50
CA ARG A 95 3.11 -13.45 0.47
C ARG A 95 3.58 -13.96 1.81
N GLU A 96 4.35 -13.19 2.56
CA GLU A 96 4.73 -13.56 3.93
C GLU A 96 3.48 -13.74 4.81
N LEU A 97 2.51 -12.82 4.73
CA LEU A 97 1.23 -12.96 5.42
C LEU A 97 0.52 -14.27 5.03
N TYR A 98 0.50 -14.61 3.73
CA TYR A 98 -0.08 -15.86 3.25
C TYR A 98 0.62 -17.09 3.86
N TYR A 99 1.95 -17.13 3.86
CA TYR A 99 2.71 -18.24 4.45
C TYR A 99 2.55 -18.35 5.96
N ILE A 100 2.51 -17.21 6.68
CA ILE A 100 2.25 -17.18 8.13
C ILE A 100 0.85 -17.74 8.43
N SER A 101 -0.12 -17.49 7.54
CA SER A 101 -1.49 -17.98 7.70
C SER A 101 -1.62 -19.50 7.69
N GLU A 102 -0.67 -20.24 7.11
CA GLU A 102 -0.66 -21.72 7.16
C GLU A 102 -0.61 -22.24 8.60
N GLY A 103 -0.06 -21.44 9.53
CA GLY A 103 -0.06 -21.74 10.97
C GLY A 103 -1.41 -21.53 11.67
N TRP A 104 -2.40 -20.89 11.02
CA TRP A 104 -3.65 -20.46 11.66
C TRP A 104 -4.78 -21.50 11.63
N LYS A 105 -4.45 -22.76 11.34
CA LYS A 105 -5.42 -23.89 11.29
C LYS A 105 -6.62 -23.57 10.37
N LYS A 106 -7.83 -23.41 10.93
CA LYS A 106 -9.06 -23.11 10.18
C LYS A 106 -9.07 -21.70 9.57
N ALA A 107 -8.21 -20.81 10.05
CA ALA A 107 -8.11 -19.43 9.56
C ALA A 107 -7.01 -19.25 8.49
N LYS A 108 -6.46 -20.34 7.93
CA LYS A 108 -5.49 -20.23 6.85
C LYS A 108 -6.13 -19.77 5.53
N PHE A 109 -5.36 -19.07 4.71
CA PHE A 109 -5.80 -18.73 3.36
C PHE A 109 -5.72 -19.93 2.43
N ALA A 110 -6.71 -20.07 1.54
CA ALA A 110 -6.69 -21.11 0.51
C ALA A 110 -5.86 -20.70 -0.72
N ALA A 111 -5.75 -19.40 -0.97
CA ALA A 111 -5.00 -18.80 -2.06
C ALA A 111 -4.54 -17.39 -1.69
N GLN A 112 -3.49 -16.90 -2.36
CA GLN A 112 -2.97 -15.54 -2.19
C GLN A 112 -4.04 -14.47 -2.45
N ASP A 113 -4.93 -14.70 -3.42
CA ASP A 113 -6.00 -13.75 -3.72
C ASP A 113 -6.96 -13.54 -2.54
N GLU A 114 -7.11 -14.54 -1.68
CA GLU A 114 -7.96 -14.42 -0.48
C GLU A 114 -7.34 -13.47 0.55
N SER A 115 -6.02 -13.50 0.75
CA SER A 115 -5.34 -12.56 1.64
C SER A 115 -5.36 -11.15 1.06
N ASN A 116 -5.14 -11.02 -0.26
CA ASN A 116 -5.20 -9.73 -0.95
C ASN A 116 -6.56 -9.05 -0.79
N LEU A 117 -7.66 -9.77 -1.03
CA LEU A 117 -9.01 -9.23 -0.91
C LEU A 117 -9.34 -8.79 0.53
N LEU A 118 -8.90 -9.57 1.53
CA LEU A 118 -9.11 -9.27 2.95
C LEU A 118 -8.33 -8.04 3.39
N ILE A 119 -7.07 -7.88 2.95
CA ILE A 119 -6.31 -6.66 3.22
C ILE A 119 -6.98 -5.44 2.59
N GLU A 120 -7.49 -5.55 1.37
CA GLU A 120 -8.24 -4.46 0.73
C GLU A 120 -9.54 -4.14 1.48
N ASP A 121 -10.22 -5.14 2.06
CA ASP A 121 -11.39 -4.90 2.93
C ASP A 121 -10.98 -4.08 4.16
N LEU A 122 -9.83 -4.42 4.77
CA LEU A 122 -9.30 -3.65 5.89
C LEU A 122 -8.91 -2.22 5.48
N GLU A 123 -8.31 -2.02 4.30
CA GLU A 123 -7.99 -0.68 3.79
C GLU A 123 -9.23 0.20 3.71
N ILE A 124 -10.34 -0.37 3.22
CA ILE A 124 -11.62 0.33 3.08
C ILE A 124 -12.24 0.62 4.45
N ILE A 125 -12.37 -0.38 5.32
CA ILE A 125 -13.04 -0.23 6.63
C ILE A 125 -12.31 0.76 7.53
N THR A 126 -10.98 0.73 7.48
CA THR A 126 -10.14 1.58 8.33
C THR A 126 -9.89 2.96 7.73
N GLU A 127 -10.19 3.14 6.44
CA GLU A 127 -9.81 4.31 5.63
C GLU A 127 -8.30 4.56 5.65
N MET A 128 -7.51 3.49 5.69
CA MET A 128 -6.06 3.55 5.75
C MET A 128 -5.43 2.68 4.69
N GLN A 129 -4.35 3.18 4.10
CA GLN A 129 -3.55 2.40 3.14
C GLN A 129 -2.83 1.26 3.88
N ARG A 130 -2.69 0.09 3.25
CA ARG A 130 -2.05 -1.09 3.87
C ARG A 130 -0.62 -0.86 4.35
N GLU A 131 0.08 0.09 3.75
CA GLU A 131 1.41 0.53 4.15
C GLU A 131 1.42 1.04 5.61
N ALA A 132 0.32 1.66 6.06
CA ALA A 132 0.13 2.07 7.45
C ALA A 132 -0.01 0.88 8.43
N PHE A 133 -0.23 -0.34 7.91
CA PHE A 133 -0.17 -1.58 8.69
C PHE A 133 1.19 -2.28 8.61
N HIS A 134 2.22 -1.58 8.10
CA HIS A 134 3.53 -2.13 7.79
C HIS A 134 3.50 -3.29 6.77
N LEU A 135 2.46 -3.36 5.94
CA LEU A 135 2.42 -4.28 4.80
C LEU A 135 3.13 -3.66 3.59
N ARG A 136 4.15 -4.34 3.09
CA ARG A 136 4.96 -3.88 1.97
C ARG A 136 4.54 -4.54 0.66
N PRO A 137 4.54 -3.79 -0.46
CA PRO A 137 4.43 -4.39 -1.77
C PRO A 137 5.68 -5.24 -2.06
N GLU A 138 5.50 -6.26 -2.89
CA GLU A 138 6.60 -7.14 -3.35
C GLU A 138 7.17 -6.73 -4.70
N GLU A 139 6.44 -5.89 -5.45
CA GLU A 139 6.89 -5.42 -6.75
C GLU A 139 8.07 -4.46 -6.58
N ASP A 140 9.13 -4.74 -7.33
CA ASP A 140 10.26 -3.83 -7.47
C ASP A 140 9.76 -2.53 -8.11
N GLY A 141 10.04 -1.41 -7.46
CA GLY A 141 9.64 -0.10 -7.93
C GLY A 141 10.20 0.26 -9.32
N ALA A 142 9.60 1.32 -9.87
CA ALA A 142 10.17 2.08 -10.97
C ALA A 142 11.55 2.64 -10.60
N SER A 143 12.28 3.11 -11.62
CA SER A 143 13.51 3.88 -11.41
C SER A 143 13.27 5.35 -11.70
N ILE A 144 13.94 6.24 -10.97
CA ILE A 144 13.94 7.69 -11.18
C ILE A 144 15.33 8.14 -11.59
N PHE A 145 15.41 9.00 -12.60
CA PHE A 145 16.65 9.65 -13.01
C PHE A 145 16.40 11.10 -13.37
N GLY A 146 17.26 12.01 -12.90
CA GLY A 146 17.17 13.43 -13.22
C GLY A 146 17.55 14.33 -12.03
N PRO A 147 17.39 15.66 -12.20
CA PRO A 147 17.87 16.66 -11.26
C PRO A 147 16.99 16.75 -10.01
N LEU A 148 17.11 15.73 -9.15
CA LEU A 148 16.34 15.54 -7.93
C LEU A 148 17.26 15.06 -6.81
N ARG A 149 17.16 15.70 -5.63
CA ARG A 149 17.83 15.28 -4.40
C ARG A 149 16.83 14.66 -3.43
N LEU A 150 17.11 13.42 -3.04
CA LEU A 150 16.30 12.63 -2.13
C LEU A 150 17.09 12.30 -0.86
N ARG A 151 16.40 12.30 0.27
CA ARG A 151 16.91 11.73 1.52
C ARG A 151 16.16 10.44 1.81
N GLU A 152 16.89 9.33 1.85
CA GLU A 152 16.35 8.03 2.21
C GLU A 152 16.77 7.66 3.64
N THR A 153 15.78 7.44 4.51
CA THR A 153 16.01 6.94 5.86
C THR A 153 16.01 5.41 5.87
N THR A 154 17.21 4.82 5.93
CA THR A 154 17.38 3.36 6.01
C THR A 154 17.69 2.92 7.43
N ARG A 155 17.58 1.60 7.71
CA ARG A 155 18.03 1.03 9.00
C ARG A 155 19.53 1.22 9.28
N ARG A 156 20.32 1.53 8.25
CA ARG A 156 21.77 1.74 8.35
C ARG A 156 22.16 3.21 8.46
N GLY A 157 21.18 4.11 8.47
CA GLY A 157 21.38 5.56 8.54
C GLY A 157 20.61 6.29 7.44
N VAL A 158 20.66 7.62 7.55
CA VAL A 158 20.12 8.56 6.58
C VAL A 158 21.14 8.75 5.46
N LYS A 159 20.71 8.59 4.21
CA LYS A 159 21.52 8.90 3.03
C LYS A 159 20.83 9.95 2.19
N GLU A 160 21.60 10.96 1.78
CA GLU A 160 21.19 11.89 0.74
C GLU A 160 21.77 11.40 -0.58
N ILE A 161 20.93 11.36 -1.61
CA ILE A 161 21.24 10.80 -2.92
C ILE A 161 20.74 11.80 -3.97
N HIS A 162 21.63 12.23 -4.85
CA HIS A 162 21.25 12.93 -6.06
C HIS A 162 20.92 11.91 -7.17
N CYS A 163 19.68 11.94 -7.68
CA CYS A 163 19.18 11.01 -8.71
C CYS A 163 19.78 11.21 -10.11
N GLN A 164 20.93 11.88 -10.19
CA GLN A 164 21.65 12.17 -11.43
C GLN A 164 23.15 11.95 -11.25
N GLU A 165 23.72 12.44 -10.15
CA GLU A 165 25.15 12.36 -9.87
C GLU A 165 25.54 11.08 -9.11
N ASP A 166 24.68 10.59 -8.21
CA ASP A 166 24.99 9.48 -7.30
C ASP A 166 24.44 8.12 -7.76
N VAL A 167 23.82 8.06 -8.94
CA VAL A 167 23.14 6.88 -9.47
C VAL A 167 23.74 6.42 -10.80
N GLY A 168 23.78 5.11 -11.02
CA GLY A 168 24.25 4.55 -12.29
C GLY A 168 23.17 4.59 -13.39
N GLU A 169 23.44 3.91 -14.51
CA GLU A 169 22.56 3.83 -15.69
C GLU A 169 21.15 3.27 -15.40
N ALA A 170 20.94 2.63 -14.26
CA ALA A 170 19.63 2.13 -13.84
C ALA A 170 18.77 3.20 -13.15
N GLY A 171 19.32 4.36 -12.80
CA GLY A 171 18.69 5.38 -11.97
C GLY A 171 18.54 4.97 -10.50
N TYR A 172 17.90 5.84 -9.71
CA TYR A 172 17.50 5.56 -8.33
C TYR A 172 16.31 4.59 -8.32
N PRO A 173 16.43 3.37 -7.76
CA PRO A 173 15.29 2.47 -7.64
C PRO A 173 14.36 2.96 -6.52
N ILE A 174 13.08 3.17 -6.84
CA ILE A 174 12.09 3.58 -5.85
C ILE A 174 11.93 2.45 -4.81
N PRO A 175 12.16 2.72 -3.51
CA PRO A 175 12.00 1.70 -2.48
C PRO A 175 10.53 1.33 -2.28
N ASN A 176 10.28 0.11 -1.83
CA ASN A 176 8.92 -0.37 -1.56
C ASN A 176 8.22 0.45 -0.45
N ASN A 177 9.00 1.08 0.44
CA ASN A 177 8.49 1.97 1.48
C ASN A 177 8.84 3.42 1.16
N VAL A 178 7.93 4.11 0.49
CA VAL A 178 8.07 5.52 0.09
C VAL A 178 7.96 6.49 1.27
N ASP A 179 7.41 6.06 2.41
CA ASP A 179 7.26 6.93 3.60
C ASP A 179 8.61 7.29 4.25
N ASN A 180 9.68 6.58 3.90
CA ASN A 180 11.04 6.86 4.36
C ASN A 180 11.82 7.80 3.41
N LEU A 181 11.18 8.23 2.32
CA LEU A 181 11.76 9.07 1.29
C LEU A 181 11.33 10.51 1.51
N GLU A 182 12.30 11.42 1.61
CA GLU A 182 12.06 12.86 1.75
C GLU A 182 12.63 13.58 0.53
N PHE A 183 11.80 14.39 -0.13
CA PHE A 183 12.23 15.24 -1.23
C PHE A 183 12.92 16.48 -0.66
N ILE A 184 14.21 16.65 -0.95
CA ILE A 184 14.99 17.78 -0.42
C ILE A 184 14.90 18.97 -1.38
N ASP A 185 15.21 18.73 -2.65
CA ASP A 185 15.44 19.78 -3.64
C ASP A 185 15.31 19.22 -5.06
N HIS A 186 14.91 20.06 -6.01
CA HIS A 186 14.82 19.70 -7.43
C HIS A 186 15.01 20.92 -8.35
N ASP A 187 15.73 20.73 -9.46
CA ASP A 187 15.87 21.75 -10.52
C ASP A 187 15.00 21.43 -11.76
N ALA A 188 14.18 20.38 -11.68
CA ALA A 188 13.37 19.90 -12.78
C ALA A 188 12.18 20.82 -13.11
N LYS A 189 11.92 21.01 -14.40
CA LYS A 189 10.77 21.73 -14.95
C LYS A 189 9.53 20.84 -15.09
N PHE A 190 9.72 19.54 -15.35
CA PHE A 190 8.64 18.58 -15.52
C PHE A 190 9.11 17.14 -15.29
N VAL A 191 8.14 16.24 -15.09
CA VAL A 191 8.35 14.80 -14.90
C VAL A 191 7.81 14.04 -16.11
N ILE A 192 8.58 13.08 -16.62
CA ILE A 192 8.16 12.20 -17.72
C ILE A 192 8.09 10.76 -17.20
N ALA A 193 6.89 10.19 -17.25
CA ALA A 193 6.69 8.77 -17.01
C ALA A 193 6.88 7.97 -18.31
N ILE A 194 7.84 7.04 -18.31
CA ILE A 194 8.25 6.26 -19.48
C ILE A 194 8.00 4.77 -19.19
N GLU A 195 7.20 4.14 -20.03
CA GLU A 195 6.86 2.71 -19.85
C GLU A 195 8.02 1.79 -20.21
N THR A 196 8.69 2.06 -21.34
CA THR A 196 9.68 1.14 -21.92
C THR A 196 11.11 1.46 -21.50
N GLY A 197 11.80 0.46 -20.97
CA GLY A 197 13.19 0.60 -20.51
C GLY A 197 14.17 1.02 -21.61
N GLY A 198 13.92 0.62 -22.87
CA GLY A 198 14.72 1.04 -24.01
C GLY A 198 14.64 2.54 -24.28
N MET A 199 13.45 3.14 -24.21
CA MET A 199 13.28 4.59 -24.37
C MET A 199 13.89 5.35 -23.18
N TYR A 200 13.70 4.84 -21.97
CA TYR A 200 14.29 5.40 -20.75
C TYR A 200 15.82 5.44 -20.85
N ALA A 201 16.46 4.33 -21.21
CA ALA A 201 17.91 4.27 -21.42
C ALA A 201 18.39 5.26 -22.49
N ARG A 202 17.67 5.37 -23.62
CA ARG A 202 18.04 6.29 -24.70
C ARG A 202 17.91 7.75 -24.32
N LEU A 203 16.89 8.13 -23.55
CA LEU A 203 16.73 9.51 -23.08
C LEU A 203 17.83 9.90 -22.09
N MET A 204 18.24 8.98 -21.22
CA MET A 204 19.40 9.17 -20.34
C MET A 204 20.71 9.28 -21.12
N GLU A 205 20.97 8.38 -22.08
CA GLU A 205 22.17 8.41 -22.93
C GLU A 205 22.31 9.74 -23.71
N ASN A 206 21.19 10.32 -24.13
CA ASN A 206 21.15 11.58 -24.86
C ASN A 206 21.20 12.83 -23.95
N GLY A 207 21.26 12.67 -22.62
CA GLY A 207 21.29 13.79 -21.68
C GLY A 207 20.01 14.63 -21.64
N PHE A 208 18.86 14.05 -21.99
CA PHE A 208 17.59 14.77 -22.06
C PHE A 208 17.20 15.43 -20.72
N ASP A 209 17.53 14.77 -19.62
CA ASP A 209 17.34 15.27 -18.26
C ASP A 209 18.10 16.59 -18.00
N GLN A 210 19.31 16.75 -18.54
CA GLN A 210 20.12 17.97 -18.42
C GLN A 210 19.63 19.06 -19.36
N ASP A 211 19.44 18.73 -20.63
CA ASP A 211 19.09 19.70 -21.68
C ASP A 211 17.73 20.36 -21.42
N TYR A 212 16.76 19.59 -20.93
CA TYR A 212 15.39 20.05 -20.72
C TYR A 212 15.02 20.22 -19.24
N GLY A 213 15.88 19.80 -18.31
CA GLY A 213 15.59 19.82 -16.87
C GLY A 213 14.42 18.90 -16.54
N ALA A 214 14.49 17.63 -16.95
CA ALA A 214 13.38 16.68 -16.82
C ALA A 214 13.73 15.54 -15.85
N ILE A 215 12.76 15.14 -15.02
CA ILE A 215 12.86 13.90 -14.24
C ILE A 215 12.25 12.77 -15.05
N LEU A 216 13.04 11.76 -15.35
CA LEU A 216 12.66 10.55 -16.07
C LEU A 216 12.26 9.46 -15.06
N VAL A 217 11.05 8.93 -15.17
CA VAL A 217 10.53 7.86 -14.31
C VAL A 217 10.19 6.63 -15.14
N HIS A 218 10.92 5.54 -14.93
CA HIS A 218 10.74 4.29 -15.67
C HIS A 218 9.71 3.37 -15.01
N LEU A 219 8.51 3.26 -15.57
CA LEU A 219 7.38 2.55 -14.96
C LEU A 219 7.47 1.02 -15.01
N LYS A 220 8.20 0.44 -15.99
CA LYS A 220 8.28 -1.01 -16.26
C LYS A 220 6.92 -1.67 -16.56
N GLY A 221 6.07 -1.02 -17.36
CA GLY A 221 4.70 -1.48 -17.63
C GLY A 221 3.69 -0.87 -16.68
N GLN A 222 2.80 -1.70 -16.08
CA GLN A 222 1.85 -1.21 -15.09
C GLN A 222 2.60 -0.73 -13.84
N PRO A 223 2.47 0.55 -13.45
CA PRO A 223 3.28 1.09 -12.38
C PRO A 223 2.90 0.48 -11.02
N ALA A 224 3.93 -0.01 -10.32
CA ALA A 224 3.84 -0.47 -8.95
C ALA A 224 3.22 0.61 -8.04
N ARG A 225 2.65 0.17 -6.92
CA ARG A 225 2.00 1.10 -5.97
C ARG A 225 2.98 2.13 -5.40
N SER A 226 4.24 1.75 -5.16
CA SER A 226 5.30 2.67 -4.75
C SER A 226 5.54 3.77 -5.79
N THR A 227 5.66 3.40 -7.07
CA THR A 227 5.80 4.35 -8.18
C THR A 227 4.64 5.36 -8.23
N ARG A 228 3.40 4.88 -8.09
CA ARG A 228 2.20 5.74 -8.12
C ARG A 228 2.05 6.66 -6.90
N ARG A 229 2.70 6.34 -5.77
CA ARG A 229 2.71 7.21 -4.59
C ARG A 229 3.79 8.30 -4.68
N VAL A 230 4.81 8.07 -5.51
CA VAL A 230 5.92 9.01 -5.70
C VAL A 230 5.63 10.04 -6.78
N LEU A 231 4.91 9.64 -7.84
CA LEU A 231 4.35 10.55 -8.85
C LEU A 231 3.18 11.36 -8.29
#